data_AF-A0A3P8MJV5-F1
#
_entry.id   AF-A0A3P8MJV5-F1
#
_cell.length_a   1.000
_cell.length_b   1.000
_cell.length_c   1.000
_cell.angle_alpha   90.00
_cell.angle_beta   90.00
_cell.angle_gamma   90.00
#
_symmetry.space_group_name_H-M   'P 1'
#
loop_
_entity.id
_entity.type
_entity.pdbx_description
1 polymer ?
#
loop_
_entity_poly.entity_id
_entity_poly.type
_entity_poly.pdbx_seq_one_letter_code
_entity_poly.pdbx_strand_id
1 'polypeptide(L)'
;MKLQLCLLMLVLGVMYVQGASLTEEMAEDMPLDEQDVEFPREEKRHGYSHGHGNCDWPHGYCVYIKDPCSPGMLPCHNQYNCALSTNKCCCWPSGGRR
;
A
#
# COMPACT_ATOMS: atom_id res chain seq x y z
N MET A 1 -3.06 -60.25 16.17
CA MET A 1 -3.31 -58.82 16.49
C MET A 1 -2.06 -58.04 16.92
N LYS A 2 -1.13 -58.61 17.72
CA LYS A 2 0.11 -57.92 18.12
C LYS A 2 1.00 -57.48 16.93
N LEU A 3 1.16 -58.34 15.92
CA LEU A 3 2.02 -58.04 14.75
C LEU A 3 1.48 -56.88 13.89
N GLN A 4 0.15 -56.80 13.70
CA GLN A 4 -0.47 -55.67 12.99
C GLN A 4 -0.23 -54.35 13.70
N LEU A 5 -0.32 -54.33 15.04
CA LEU A 5 -0.06 -53.12 15.83
C LEU A 5 1.41 -52.67 15.69
N CYS A 6 2.37 -53.61 15.72
CA CYS A 6 3.78 -53.29 15.50
C CYS A 6 4.04 -52.71 14.11
N LEU A 7 3.44 -53.29 13.06
CA LEU A 7 3.54 -52.77 11.69
C LEU A 7 2.99 -51.34 11.59
N LEU A 8 1.85 -51.07 12.23
CA LEU A 8 1.22 -49.76 12.21
C LEU A 8 2.07 -48.70 12.93
N MET A 9 2.69 -49.05 14.07
CA MET A 9 3.64 -48.19 14.78
C MET A 9 4.91 -47.92 13.96
N LEU A 10 5.44 -48.92 13.24
CA LEU A 10 6.58 -48.74 12.35
C LEU A 10 6.24 -47.80 11.19
N VAL A 11 5.08 -47.97 10.55
CA VAL A 11 4.62 -47.10 9.45
C VAL A 11 4.43 -45.67 9.94
N LEU A 12 3.75 -45.46 11.08
CA LEU A 12 3.57 -44.14 11.67
C LEU A 12 4.92 -43.51 12.06
N GLY A 13 5.85 -44.31 12.60
CA GLY A 13 7.21 -43.86 12.92
C GLY A 13 7.99 -43.40 11.69
N VAL A 14 7.93 -44.15 10.58
CA VAL A 14 8.58 -43.77 9.31
C VAL A 14 7.94 -42.50 8.72
N MET A 15 6.61 -42.39 8.75
CA MET A 15 5.89 -41.17 8.31
C MET A 15 6.24 -39.97 9.18
N TYR A 16 6.38 -40.15 10.50
CA TYR A 16 6.75 -39.08 11.42
C TYR A 16 8.19 -38.62 11.20
N VAL A 17 9.14 -39.54 11.00
CA VAL A 17 10.54 -39.20 10.71
C VAL A 17 10.67 -38.48 9.36
N GLN A 18 9.97 -38.95 8.31
CA GLN A 18 9.97 -38.27 7.01
C GLN A 18 9.26 -36.91 7.06
N GLY A 19 8.15 -36.80 7.80
CA GLY A 19 7.42 -35.55 7.97
C GLY A 19 8.18 -34.50 8.79
N ALA A 20 8.85 -34.91 9.87
CA ALA A 20 9.67 -34.03 10.69
C ALA A 20 10.88 -33.48 9.92
N SER A 21 11.50 -34.31 9.09
CA SER A 21 12.60 -33.88 8.21
C SER A 21 12.13 -32.82 7.21
N LEU A 22 10.90 -32.91 6.71
CA LEU A 22 10.36 -31.90 5.80
C LEU A 22 10.03 -30.59 6.53
N THR A 23 9.55 -30.62 7.77
CA THR A 23 9.08 -29.40 8.45
C THR A 23 10.20 -28.49 8.97
N GLU A 24 11.39 -29.01 9.26
CA GLU A 24 12.49 -28.14 9.73
C GLU A 24 13.05 -27.24 8.62
N GLU A 25 13.06 -27.67 7.34
CA GLU A 25 13.56 -26.82 6.25
C GLU A 25 12.55 -25.77 5.74
N MET A 26 11.25 -25.90 6.03
CA MET A 26 10.25 -24.89 5.66
C MET A 26 9.79 -24.00 6.82
N ALA A 27 10.41 -24.13 7.99
CA ALA A 27 10.15 -23.24 9.12
C ALA A 27 10.86 -21.87 9.01
N GLU A 28 11.78 -21.66 8.06
CA GLU A 28 12.54 -20.40 7.96
C GLU A 28 12.15 -19.47 6.79
N ASP A 29 11.12 -19.77 5.99
CA ASP A 29 10.74 -18.86 4.89
C ASP A 29 9.21 -18.74 4.68
N MET A 30 8.49 -18.32 5.72
CA MET A 30 7.21 -17.62 5.53
C MET A 30 7.39 -16.13 5.85
N PRO A 31 7.73 -15.31 4.83
CA PRO A 31 7.84 -13.87 4.94
C PRO A 31 6.44 -13.26 4.89
N LEU A 32 5.96 -12.66 5.98
CA LEU A 32 4.81 -11.77 5.99
C LEU A 32 4.65 -11.04 7.33
N ASP A 33 5.74 -10.47 7.85
CA ASP A 33 5.65 -9.07 8.20
C ASP A 33 5.65 -8.39 6.81
N GLU A 34 4.53 -8.00 6.18
CA GLU A 34 3.59 -7.01 6.72
C GLU A 34 4.27 -6.11 7.78
N GLN A 35 5.53 -5.76 7.50
CA GLN A 35 6.02 -4.42 7.80
C GLN A 35 4.97 -3.56 7.14
N ASP A 36 4.17 -2.93 7.98
CA ASP A 36 3.57 -1.65 7.71
C ASP A 36 4.64 -0.82 6.99
N VAL A 37 4.72 -0.97 5.67
CA VAL A 37 5.09 0.12 4.80
C VAL A 37 4.01 1.10 5.14
N GLU A 38 4.31 1.93 6.14
CA GLU A 38 3.64 3.16 6.39
C GLU A 38 3.83 3.91 5.08
N PHE A 39 2.96 3.61 4.12
CA PHE A 39 2.60 4.51 3.04
C PHE A 39 2.50 5.83 3.77
N PRO A 40 3.33 6.83 3.43
CA PRO A 40 3.25 8.12 4.08
C PRO A 40 1.78 8.51 4.05
N ARG A 41 1.11 8.36 5.19
CA ARG A 41 -0.29 8.71 5.33
C ARG A 41 -0.27 10.16 4.99
N GLU A 42 -0.85 10.49 3.83
CA GLU A 42 -1.03 11.82 3.28
C GLU A 42 -0.81 12.83 4.38
N GLU A 43 0.37 13.45 4.38
CA GLU A 43 0.81 14.33 5.46
C GLU A 43 -0.36 15.25 5.77
N LYS A 44 -0.93 15.04 6.97
CA LYS A 44 -2.20 15.58 7.42
C LYS A 44 -2.38 16.99 6.88
N ARG A 45 -3.35 17.14 5.97
CA ARG A 45 -4.39 18.17 5.79
C ARG A 45 -4.40 19.40 6.70
N HIS A 46 -3.26 19.94 7.10
CA HIS A 46 -3.10 21.10 7.97
C HIS A 46 -2.50 22.28 7.17
N GLY A 47 -2.88 22.39 5.91
CA GLY A 47 -2.82 23.66 5.18
C GLY A 47 -4.19 24.28 5.17
N TYR A 48 -4.63 24.90 6.27
CA TYR A 48 -5.76 25.82 6.26
C TYR A 48 -5.37 27.02 5.39
N SER A 49 -5.54 26.88 4.08
CA SER A 49 -5.17 27.93 3.14
C SER A 49 -6.39 28.77 2.82
N HIS A 50 -6.33 30.02 3.28
CA HIS A 50 -7.33 31.08 3.17
C HIS A 50 -8.19 31.00 1.89
N GLY A 51 -9.48 30.67 2.04
CA GLY A 51 -10.55 30.98 1.08
C GLY A 51 -10.61 30.18 -0.22
N HIS A 52 -9.64 29.32 -0.51
CA HIS A 52 -9.60 28.48 -1.71
C HIS A 52 -9.79 27.02 -1.31
N GLY A 53 -10.55 26.26 -2.10
CA GLY A 53 -10.81 24.85 -1.81
C GLY A 53 -9.51 24.05 -1.74
N ASN A 54 -9.50 22.96 -0.98
CA ASN A 54 -8.35 22.05 -1.00
C ASN A 54 -8.21 21.43 -2.38
N CYS A 55 -6.97 21.34 -2.88
CA CYS A 55 -6.62 20.59 -4.08
C CYS A 55 -6.68 19.07 -3.81
N ASP A 56 -7.87 18.59 -3.47
CA ASP A 56 -8.17 17.18 -3.23
C ASP A 56 -9.06 16.65 -4.38
N TRP A 57 -9.00 15.33 -4.63
CA TRP A 57 -9.89 14.65 -5.58
C TRP A 57 -11.37 14.96 -5.24
N PRO A 58 -12.27 15.22 -6.22
CA PRO A 58 -12.12 15.16 -7.69
C PRO A 58 -11.56 16.42 -8.35
N HIS A 59 -11.24 17.45 -7.57
CA HIS A 59 -10.88 18.76 -8.13
C HIS A 59 -9.53 18.74 -8.82
N GLY A 60 -8.58 18.02 -8.24
CA GLY A 60 -7.23 17.91 -8.76
C GLY A 60 -6.30 17.14 -7.84
N TYR A 61 -5.00 17.29 -8.08
CA TYR A 61 -3.97 16.83 -7.18
C TYR A 61 -2.79 17.81 -7.17
N CYS A 62 -2.06 17.82 -6.07
CA CYS A 62 -0.90 18.68 -5.88
C CYS A 62 0.34 18.07 -6.53
N VAL A 63 1.05 18.90 -7.30
CA VAL A 63 2.39 18.59 -7.83
C VAL A 63 3.37 19.68 -7.44
N TYR A 64 4.66 19.39 -7.49
CA TYR A 64 5.68 20.42 -7.31
C TYR A 64 5.51 21.54 -8.36
N ILE A 65 5.70 22.80 -7.96
CA ILE A 65 5.41 23.97 -8.79
C ILE A 65 6.14 23.95 -10.14
N LYS A 66 7.32 23.33 -10.20
CA LYS A 66 8.13 23.22 -11.43
C LYS A 66 7.76 22.03 -12.30
N ASP A 67 7.06 21.04 -11.76
CA ASP A 67 6.71 19.83 -12.49
C ASP A 67 5.51 20.08 -13.41
N PRO A 68 5.47 19.51 -14.62
CA PRO A 68 4.30 19.60 -15.48
C PRO A 68 3.12 18.83 -14.86
N CYS A 69 1.90 19.26 -15.18
CA CYS A 69 0.72 18.46 -14.89
C CYS A 69 0.70 17.18 -15.74
N SER A 70 -0.03 16.17 -15.28
CA SER A 70 -0.31 14.99 -16.11
C SER A 70 -0.96 15.38 -17.45
N PRO A 71 -0.73 14.62 -18.52
CA PRO A 71 -1.33 14.89 -19.82
C PRO A 71 -2.86 15.10 -19.72
N GLY A 72 -3.35 16.19 -20.30
CA GLY A 72 -4.77 16.55 -20.28
C GLY A 72 -5.21 17.37 -19.05
N MET A 73 -4.33 17.61 -18.08
CA MET A 73 -4.56 18.52 -16.96
C MET A 73 -3.78 19.82 -17.10
N LEU A 74 -4.30 20.88 -16.48
CA LEU A 74 -3.70 22.22 -16.45
C LEU A 74 -3.57 22.74 -15.01
N PRO A 75 -2.67 23.69 -14.74
CA PRO A 75 -2.65 24.38 -13.46
C PRO A 75 -4.01 25.03 -13.19
N CYS A 76 -4.62 24.72 -12.04
CA CYS A 76 -5.83 25.40 -11.61
C CYS A 76 -5.45 26.85 -11.32
N HIS A 77 -6.17 27.83 -11.88
CA HIS A 77 -5.89 29.26 -11.74
C HIS A 77 -6.08 29.76 -10.29
N ASN A 78 -5.20 29.34 -9.36
CA ASN A 78 -5.21 29.66 -7.94
C ASN A 78 -6.54 29.38 -7.21
N GLN A 79 -7.42 28.57 -7.79
CA GLN A 79 -8.73 28.23 -7.19
C GLN A 79 -8.59 27.23 -6.04
N TYR A 80 -7.53 26.44 -6.08
CA TYR A 80 -7.26 25.35 -5.15
C TYR A 80 -5.84 25.48 -4.62
N ASN A 81 -5.71 25.34 -3.30
CA ASN A 81 -4.43 25.44 -2.63
C ASN A 81 -3.91 24.06 -2.22
N CYS A 82 -2.60 23.93 -2.25
CA CYS A 82 -1.87 22.76 -1.75
C CYS A 82 -1.40 23.04 -0.32
N ALA A 83 -1.20 21.96 0.46
CA ALA A 83 -0.67 22.08 1.82
C ALA A 83 0.73 22.72 1.83
N LEU A 84 1.55 22.40 0.83
CA LEU A 84 2.87 22.99 0.62
C LEU A 84 2.79 24.15 -0.39
N SER A 85 3.35 25.29 -0.03
CA SER A 85 3.44 26.49 -0.89
C SER A 85 4.35 26.29 -2.11
N THR A 86 5.20 25.26 -2.08
CA THR A 86 6.04 24.85 -3.21
C THR A 86 5.29 24.03 -4.25
N ASN A 87 4.00 23.75 -4.01
CA ASN A 87 3.18 22.90 -4.87
C ASN A 87 2.10 23.72 -5.56
N LYS A 88 1.69 23.28 -6.74
CA LYS A 88 0.56 23.82 -7.50
C LYS A 88 -0.49 22.74 -7.68
N CYS A 89 -1.74 23.15 -7.81
CA CYS A 89 -2.83 22.24 -8.10
C CYS A 89 -2.96 22.00 -9.60
N CYS A 90 -3.05 20.73 -10.02
CA CYS A 90 -3.37 20.34 -11.40
C CYS A 90 -4.83 19.87 -11.48
N CYS A 91 -5.62 20.50 -12.35
CA CYS A 91 -7.04 20.24 -12.56
C CYS A 91 -7.30 19.77 -13.99
N TRP A 92 -8.40 19.03 -14.17
CA TRP A 92 -9.00 18.87 -15.49
C TRP A 92 -9.52 20.23 -16.02
N PRO A 93 -9.41 20.52 -17.32
CA PRO A 93 -9.94 21.75 -17.94
C PRO A 93 -11.44 21.96 -17.66
N SER A 94 -12.19 20.87 -17.45
CA SER A 94 -13.60 20.88 -17.09
C SER A 94 -13.88 21.31 -15.65
N GLY A 95 -12.84 21.64 -14.87
CA GLY A 95 -12.94 22.15 -13.51
C GLY A 95 -13.61 21.19 -12.54
N GLY A 96 -13.15 19.93 -12.47
CA GLY A 96 -13.44 18.96 -11.40
C GLY A 96 -14.92 18.65 -11.08
N ARG A 97 -15.87 19.29 -11.75
CA ARG A 97 -17.32 19.16 -11.54
C ARG A 97 -17.82 17.97 -12.35
N ARG A 98 -17.76 16.78 -11.77
CA ARG A 98 -18.70 15.71 -12.08
C ARG A 98 -19.57 15.46 -10.87
#